data_AF-A0A812L756-F1
#
_entry.id   AF-A0A812L756-F1
#
_cell.length_a   1.000
_cell.length_b   1.000
_cell.length_c   1.000
_cell.angle_alpha   90.00
_cell.angle_beta   90.00
_cell.angle_gamma   90.00
#
_symmetry.space_group_name_H-M   'P 1'
#
loop_
_entity.id
_entity.type
_entity.pdbx_description
1 polymer ?
#
loop_
_entity_poly.entity_id
_entity_poly.type
_entity_poly.pdbx_seq_one_letter_code
_entity_poly.pdbx_strand_id
1 'polypeptide(L)'
;MDLRLGLLVVGFFLCHVAFEALNEMLVTLPNVPHSVTLWSVAAQFGLCTVAPMTRAPRALFTKSSWWPFVTVSCMVFLSNGLSQYSTHHVEFTVKIVAKASKLLPTMLISGLLGNSSHFQALDYAAALLLCAGTALFSYGGGRAPNAASSWQVVVGMLALALSCIFDGLVPNLQQKIMRTGITSTELMIRTNAVGSLAGVAGIVLSRDVMSMVAYAGQQPELWWLIPSIGLSLAGSVLCYTDLVAHAGSVAAVGVATLRKSASLLLSYFLFPGKPFSTLSGLGLLVLTLGLLLAERRATSRSRAKGGNGNERNEKEHTALAGGGTLQPGRNSIYAADADTKMEKHRRSNVNSSGFHARGRYATDLIGGLLTRTLQANAVEAWVRRVVVAHGLCPWADGALRQGSLAVVSLFEDEEEQVAAALVSHAQLLALQQPPEGAGATTLLVAPRCEKLLDFEGYLELCDWVEEAFSELDLIGKVQMAAFHPDFRFNGSDAADCANFVGRAPYPAFHLLREEECIGLHVVVKSKLGLICFACAEFALAAKTVLPNQAPL
;
A
#
# COMPACT_ATOMS: atom_id res chain seq x y z
N MET A 1 -20.70 -21.82 -17.35
CA MET A 1 -20.82 -20.78 -16.31
C MET A 1 -22.00 -19.90 -16.66
N ASP A 2 -22.86 -19.57 -15.71
CA ASP A 2 -23.90 -18.57 -15.93
C ASP A 2 -23.25 -17.25 -16.35
N LEU A 3 -23.69 -16.64 -17.46
CA LEU A 3 -23.17 -15.37 -17.98
C LEU A 3 -23.12 -14.29 -16.88
N ARG A 4 -24.13 -14.29 -16.00
CA ARG A 4 -24.22 -13.42 -14.84
C ARG A 4 -23.09 -13.62 -13.84
N LEU A 5 -22.70 -14.87 -13.56
CA LEU A 5 -21.61 -15.18 -12.64
C LEU A 5 -20.27 -14.71 -13.21
N GLY A 6 -20.05 -14.91 -14.51
CA GLY A 6 -18.87 -14.40 -15.21
C GLY A 6 -18.75 -12.88 -15.13
N LEU A 7 -19.85 -12.16 -15.38
CA LEU A 7 -19.90 -10.69 -15.27
C LEU A 7 -19.61 -10.19 -13.85
N LEU A 8 -20.13 -10.86 -12.81
CA LEU A 8 -19.83 -10.52 -11.42
C LEU A 8 -18.35 -10.70 -11.08
N VAL A 9 -17.71 -11.77 -11.56
CA VAL A 9 -16.28 -12.02 -11.35
C VAL A 9 -15.45 -10.95 -12.05
N VAL A 10 -15.71 -10.67 -13.33
CA VAL A 10 -14.97 -9.65 -14.09
C VAL A 10 -15.17 -8.27 -13.48
N GLY A 11 -16.40 -7.88 -13.14
CA GLY A 11 -16.69 -6.62 -12.47
C GLY A 11 -15.98 -6.49 -11.12
N PHE A 12 -15.98 -7.56 -10.31
CA PHE A 12 -15.24 -7.59 -9.05
C PHE A 12 -13.75 -7.35 -9.25
N PHE A 13 -13.12 -8.01 -10.23
CA PHE A 13 -11.70 -7.83 -10.54
C PHE A 13 -11.39 -6.40 -10.99
N LEU A 14 -12.10 -5.89 -12.00
CA LEU A 14 -11.83 -4.58 -12.58
C LEU A 14 -12.02 -3.45 -11.56
N CYS A 15 -13.14 -3.44 -10.85
CA CYS A 15 -13.41 -2.42 -9.83
C CYS A 15 -12.39 -2.48 -8.68
N HIS A 16 -11.95 -3.67 -8.29
CA HIS A 16 -10.99 -3.81 -7.20
C HIS A 16 -9.56 -3.43 -7.61
N VAL A 17 -9.15 -3.75 -8.84
CA VAL A 17 -7.85 -3.30 -9.39
C VAL A 17 -7.84 -1.78 -9.51
N ALA A 18 -8.92 -1.17 -10.00
CA ALA A 18 -9.06 0.28 -10.02
C ALA A 18 -8.98 0.88 -8.61
N PHE A 19 -9.65 0.27 -7.62
CA PHE A 19 -9.55 0.68 -6.22
C PHE A 19 -8.12 0.59 -5.68
N GLU A 20 -7.41 -0.51 -5.93
CA GLU A 20 -6.02 -0.67 -5.50
C GLU A 20 -5.09 0.37 -6.16
N ALA A 21 -5.23 0.59 -7.47
CA ALA A 21 -4.45 1.59 -8.20
C ALA A 21 -4.70 3.03 -7.73
N LEU A 22 -5.97 3.41 -7.51
CA LEU A 22 -6.31 4.76 -7.03
C LEU A 22 -5.86 4.99 -5.59
N ASN A 23 -5.88 3.96 -4.72
CA ASN A 23 -5.31 4.08 -3.38
C ASN A 23 -3.79 4.22 -3.42
N GLU A 24 -3.11 3.50 -4.31
CA GLU A 24 -1.66 3.67 -4.49
C GLU A 24 -1.35 5.11 -4.89
N MET A 25 -2.09 5.66 -5.87
CA MET A 25 -1.97 7.08 -6.25
C MET A 25 -2.15 8.02 -5.06
N LEU A 26 -3.15 7.78 -4.22
CA LEU A 26 -3.38 8.58 -3.00
C LEU A 26 -2.18 8.51 -2.05
N VAL A 27 -1.59 7.33 -1.84
CA VAL A 27 -0.45 7.14 -0.92
C VAL A 27 0.86 7.69 -1.50
N THR A 28 0.99 7.77 -2.83
CA THR A 28 2.16 8.37 -3.49
C THR A 28 2.18 9.90 -3.47
N LEU A 29 1.08 10.56 -3.07
CA LEU A 29 1.06 12.01 -2.93
C LEU A 29 2.04 12.47 -1.83
N PRO A 30 2.66 13.65 -1.99
CA PRO A 30 3.67 14.13 -1.05
C PRO A 30 3.04 14.53 0.28
N ASN A 31 3.57 14.04 1.40
CA ASN A 31 3.19 14.45 2.77
C ASN A 31 1.68 14.35 3.07
N VAL A 32 1.02 13.26 2.67
CA VAL A 32 -0.40 13.04 2.96
C VAL A 32 -0.63 13.01 4.48
N PRO A 33 -1.41 13.94 5.05
CA PRO A 33 -1.67 13.95 6.48
C PRO A 33 -2.58 12.77 6.86
N HIS A 34 -2.45 12.30 8.10
CA HIS A 34 -3.27 11.19 8.59
C HIS A 34 -4.78 11.48 8.48
N SER A 35 -5.19 12.73 8.68
CA SER A 35 -6.57 13.16 8.47
C SER A 35 -7.08 12.84 7.06
N VAL A 36 -6.32 13.10 5.99
CA VAL A 36 -6.74 12.75 4.60
C VAL A 36 -7.01 11.26 4.45
N THR A 37 -6.21 10.40 5.09
CA THR A 37 -6.44 8.95 5.06
C THR A 37 -7.74 8.54 5.79
N LEU A 38 -8.06 9.18 6.93
CA LEU A 38 -9.32 8.98 7.65
C LEU A 38 -10.52 9.44 6.81
N TRP A 39 -10.40 10.59 6.13
CA TRP A 39 -11.42 11.10 5.21
C TRP A 39 -11.65 10.17 4.03
N SER A 40 -10.58 9.62 3.44
CA SER A 40 -10.67 8.62 2.37
C SER A 40 -11.43 7.37 2.83
N VAL A 41 -11.11 6.84 4.01
CA VAL A 41 -11.81 5.67 4.58
C VAL A 41 -13.29 5.98 4.86
N ALA A 42 -13.61 7.15 5.41
CA ALA A 42 -15.00 7.55 5.63
C ALA A 42 -15.78 7.70 4.31
N ALA A 43 -15.16 8.30 3.29
CA ALA A 43 -15.75 8.41 1.95
C ALA A 43 -15.98 7.05 1.30
N GLN A 44 -15.07 6.09 1.49
CA GLN A 44 -15.22 4.71 1.03
C GLN A 44 -16.47 4.04 1.60
N PHE A 45 -16.67 4.08 2.92
CA PHE A 45 -17.87 3.52 3.56
C PHE A 45 -19.15 4.28 3.17
N GLY A 46 -19.08 5.62 3.10
CA GLY A 46 -20.20 6.46 2.69
C GLY A 46 -20.67 6.12 1.28
N LEU A 47 -19.74 6.01 0.32
CA LEU A 47 -20.06 5.66 -1.06
C LEU A 47 -20.52 4.20 -1.21
N CYS A 48 -19.97 3.27 -0.41
CA CYS A 48 -20.48 1.89 -0.32
C CYS A 48 -21.91 1.82 0.25
N THR A 49 -22.36 2.85 0.96
CA THR A 49 -23.74 2.97 1.44
C THR A 49 -24.63 3.64 0.39
N VAL A 50 -24.20 4.77 -0.17
CA VAL A 50 -25.04 5.62 -1.04
C VAL A 50 -25.17 5.06 -2.45
N ALA A 51 -24.09 4.59 -3.08
CA ALA A 51 -24.13 4.11 -4.47
C ALA A 51 -25.19 3.00 -4.71
N PRO A 52 -25.31 1.96 -3.85
CA PRO A 52 -26.34 0.95 -4.01
C PRO A 52 -27.77 1.41 -3.69
N MET A 53 -27.98 2.57 -3.05
CA MET A 53 -29.34 3.09 -2.80
C MET A 53 -30.11 3.40 -4.08
N THR A 54 -29.40 3.61 -5.20
CA THR A 54 -30.01 3.71 -6.54
C THR A 54 -30.83 2.47 -6.91
N ARG A 55 -30.46 1.28 -6.38
CA ARG A 55 -31.17 0.01 -6.60
C ARG A 55 -32.18 -0.32 -5.51
N ALA A 56 -31.94 0.15 -4.27
CA ALA A 56 -32.77 -0.17 -3.11
C ALA A 56 -32.88 1.05 -2.16
N PRO A 57 -33.63 2.10 -2.53
CA PRO A 57 -33.63 3.37 -1.79
C PRO A 57 -34.22 3.26 -0.38
N ARG A 58 -35.08 2.26 -0.13
CA ARG A 58 -35.73 2.03 1.16
C ARG A 58 -34.96 1.08 2.10
N ALA A 59 -33.81 0.55 1.67
CA ALA A 59 -33.05 -0.46 2.41
C ALA A 59 -32.59 -0.02 3.82
N LEU A 60 -32.37 1.28 4.04
CA LEU A 60 -32.03 1.82 5.36
C LEU A 60 -33.22 1.84 6.32
N PHE A 61 -34.45 1.98 5.80
CA PHE A 61 -35.64 2.26 6.61
C PHE A 61 -36.54 1.04 6.82
N THR A 62 -36.16 -0.13 6.30
CA THR A 62 -36.90 -1.38 6.54
C THR A 62 -36.81 -1.77 8.03
N LYS A 63 -37.92 -2.23 8.62
CA LYS A 63 -38.07 -2.50 10.08
C LYS A 63 -37.31 -3.74 10.61
N SER A 64 -36.29 -4.23 9.90
CA SER A 64 -35.53 -5.41 10.34
C SER A 64 -34.60 -5.06 11.50
N SER A 65 -34.26 -6.06 12.32
CA SER A 65 -33.29 -5.91 13.41
C SER A 65 -31.92 -5.52 12.85
N TRP A 66 -31.29 -4.50 13.43
CA TRP A 66 -29.99 -3.99 12.98
C TRP A 66 -28.79 -4.82 13.46
N TRP A 67 -28.98 -5.64 14.52
CA TRP A 67 -27.91 -6.38 15.18
C TRP A 67 -27.06 -7.25 14.24
N PRO A 68 -27.61 -8.03 13.29
CA PRO A 68 -26.80 -8.82 12.38
C PRO A 68 -25.85 -7.98 11.51
N PHE A 69 -26.30 -6.79 11.09
CA PHE A 69 -25.50 -5.87 10.28
C PHE A 69 -24.41 -5.20 11.11
N VAL A 70 -24.73 -4.82 12.36
CA VAL A 70 -23.74 -4.30 13.32
C VAL A 70 -22.66 -5.35 13.58
N THR A 71 -23.04 -6.61 13.86
CA THR A 71 -22.08 -7.70 14.09
C THR A 71 -21.14 -7.92 12.90
N VAL A 72 -21.69 -7.99 11.69
CA VAL A 72 -20.86 -8.12 10.47
C VAL A 72 -19.92 -6.94 10.31
N SER A 73 -20.40 -5.72 10.55
CA SER A 73 -19.58 -4.50 10.44
C SER A 73 -18.45 -4.50 11.46
N CYS A 74 -18.74 -4.80 12.73
CA CYS A 74 -17.72 -4.92 13.78
C CYS A 74 -16.65 -5.96 13.42
N MET A 75 -17.04 -7.11 12.87
CA MET A 75 -16.07 -8.14 12.41
C MET A 75 -15.21 -7.64 11.25
N VAL A 76 -15.77 -6.88 10.31
CA VAL A 76 -15.01 -6.28 9.20
C VAL A 76 -14.00 -5.27 9.74
N PHE A 77 -14.41 -4.37 10.66
CA PHE A 77 -13.49 -3.41 11.28
C PHE A 77 -12.39 -4.11 12.07
N LEU A 78 -12.74 -5.11 12.88
CA LEU A 78 -11.77 -5.85 13.67
C LEU A 78 -10.78 -6.62 12.79
N SER A 79 -11.25 -7.26 11.73
CA SER A 79 -10.38 -7.94 10.75
C SER A 79 -9.43 -6.96 10.06
N ASN A 80 -9.95 -5.84 9.56
CA ASN A 80 -9.13 -4.84 8.88
C ASN A 80 -8.13 -4.19 9.84
N GLY A 81 -8.55 -3.83 11.05
CA GLY A 81 -7.71 -3.27 12.09
C GLY A 81 -6.56 -4.20 12.48
N LEU A 82 -6.86 -5.47 12.79
CA LEU A 82 -5.83 -6.48 13.10
C LEU A 82 -4.86 -6.69 11.93
N SER A 83 -5.37 -6.69 10.69
CA SER A 83 -4.54 -6.85 9.50
C SER A 83 -3.68 -5.62 9.20
N GLN A 84 -4.10 -4.41 9.53
CA GLN A 84 -3.25 -3.22 9.44
C GLN A 84 -2.27 -3.14 10.61
N TYR A 85 -2.67 -3.53 11.81
CA TYR A 85 -1.75 -3.62 12.94
C TYR A 85 -0.60 -4.60 12.67
N SER A 86 -0.89 -5.73 12.04
CA SER A 86 0.14 -6.73 11.72
C SER A 86 1.24 -6.23 10.78
N THR A 87 0.97 -5.24 9.90
CA THR A 87 1.98 -4.74 8.96
C THR A 87 3.07 -3.90 9.62
N HIS A 88 2.88 -3.52 10.88
CA HIS A 88 3.96 -2.94 11.68
C HIS A 88 4.99 -3.98 12.15
N HIS A 89 4.59 -5.26 12.21
CA HIS A 89 5.39 -6.35 12.76
C HIS A 89 5.85 -7.37 11.72
N VAL A 90 5.13 -7.43 10.60
CA VAL A 90 5.26 -8.44 9.57
C VAL A 90 5.26 -7.76 8.20
N GLU A 91 6.11 -8.23 7.29
CA GLU A 91 6.20 -7.69 5.94
C GLU A 91 4.85 -7.77 5.20
N PHE A 92 4.57 -6.77 4.37
CA PHE A 92 3.36 -6.71 3.55
C PHE A 92 3.15 -7.97 2.70
N THR A 93 4.22 -8.58 2.19
CA THR A 93 4.17 -9.80 1.38
C THR A 93 3.59 -10.98 2.17
N VAL A 94 3.97 -11.12 3.45
CA VAL A 94 3.41 -12.15 4.35
C VAL A 94 1.92 -11.91 4.64
N LYS A 95 1.50 -10.65 4.76
CA LYS A 95 0.06 -10.31 4.87
C LYS A 95 -0.73 -10.75 3.64
N ILE A 96 -0.20 -10.58 2.42
CA ILE A 96 -0.88 -11.03 1.19
C ILE A 96 -1.10 -12.55 1.24
N VAL A 97 -0.07 -13.31 1.59
CA VAL A 97 -0.13 -14.77 1.75
C VAL A 97 -1.14 -15.18 2.83
N ALA A 98 -1.05 -14.58 4.01
CA ALA A 98 -1.97 -14.88 5.10
C ALA A 98 -3.43 -14.61 4.67
N LYS A 99 -3.68 -13.49 4.00
CA LYS A 99 -5.01 -13.13 3.52
C LYS A 99 -5.48 -13.93 2.28
N ALA A 100 -4.63 -14.76 1.68
CA ALA A 100 -5.03 -15.81 0.74
C ALA A 100 -5.50 -17.08 1.47
N SER A 101 -4.93 -17.35 2.64
CA SER A 101 -5.25 -18.52 3.48
C SER A 101 -6.66 -18.55 4.06
N LYS A 102 -7.34 -17.40 4.10
CA LYS A 102 -8.72 -17.25 4.64
C LYS A 102 -9.76 -18.17 4.00
N LEU A 103 -9.47 -18.73 2.82
CA LEU A 103 -10.32 -19.74 2.17
C LEU A 103 -10.52 -20.96 3.08
N LEU A 104 -9.47 -21.42 3.78
CA LEU A 104 -9.52 -22.56 4.68
C LEU A 104 -10.45 -22.31 5.90
N PRO A 105 -10.28 -21.22 6.68
CA PRO A 105 -11.26 -20.82 7.69
C PRO A 105 -12.68 -20.68 7.13
N THR A 106 -12.84 -20.11 5.93
CA THR A 106 -14.17 -19.91 5.32
C THR A 106 -14.86 -21.26 5.06
N MET A 107 -14.14 -22.26 4.56
CA MET A 107 -14.68 -23.60 4.33
C MET A 107 -15.05 -24.32 5.63
N LEU A 108 -14.19 -24.24 6.65
CA LEU A 108 -14.46 -24.83 7.96
C LEU A 108 -15.73 -24.22 8.58
N ILE A 109 -15.78 -22.88 8.64
CA ILE A 109 -16.91 -22.13 9.18
C ILE A 109 -18.18 -22.41 8.37
N SER A 110 -18.08 -22.51 7.03
CA SER A 110 -19.23 -22.81 6.18
C SER A 110 -19.85 -24.18 6.49
N GLY A 111 -19.02 -25.18 6.80
CA GLY A 111 -19.47 -26.47 7.29
C GLY A 111 -20.15 -26.38 8.66
N LEU A 112 -19.52 -25.67 9.61
CA LEU A 112 -20.05 -25.50 10.98
C LEU A 112 -21.39 -24.75 11.02
N LEU A 113 -21.57 -23.73 10.16
CA LEU A 113 -22.79 -22.93 10.11
C LEU A 113 -23.91 -23.57 9.26
N GLY A 114 -23.67 -24.73 8.63
CA GLY A 114 -24.62 -25.34 7.70
C GLY A 114 -24.83 -24.50 6.44
N ASN A 115 -23.84 -23.69 6.05
CA ASN A 115 -23.92 -22.84 4.86
C ASN A 115 -23.71 -23.62 3.56
N SER A 116 -23.08 -24.79 3.59
CA SER A 116 -22.84 -25.60 2.40
C SER A 116 -22.81 -27.10 2.70
N SER A 117 -22.97 -27.93 1.66
CA SER A 117 -22.83 -29.38 1.74
C SER A 117 -21.39 -29.76 2.07
N HIS A 118 -21.21 -30.74 2.96
CA HIS A 118 -19.91 -31.25 3.42
C HIS A 118 -18.82 -31.24 2.32
N PHE A 119 -17.71 -30.56 2.62
CA PHE A 119 -16.53 -30.55 1.76
C PHE A 119 -15.80 -31.88 1.89
N GLN A 120 -15.56 -32.59 0.78
CA GLN A 120 -14.71 -33.80 0.80
C GLN A 120 -13.23 -33.39 0.87
N ALA A 121 -12.35 -34.31 1.28
CA ALA A 121 -10.91 -34.07 1.47
C ALA A 121 -10.23 -33.35 0.28
N LEU A 122 -10.63 -33.65 -0.95
CA LEU A 122 -10.09 -33.00 -2.15
C LEU A 122 -10.37 -31.49 -2.24
N ASP A 123 -11.46 -30.96 -1.65
CA ASP A 123 -11.66 -29.49 -1.59
C ASP A 123 -10.59 -28.84 -0.71
N TYR A 124 -10.31 -29.46 0.44
CA TYR A 124 -9.32 -28.97 1.38
C TYR A 124 -7.92 -29.08 0.79
N ALA A 125 -7.63 -30.15 0.04
CA ALA A 125 -6.38 -30.29 -0.70
C ALA A 125 -6.21 -29.17 -1.74
N ALA A 126 -7.26 -28.84 -2.51
CA ALA A 126 -7.23 -27.73 -3.47
C ALA A 126 -6.93 -26.39 -2.78
N ALA A 127 -7.63 -26.12 -1.68
CA ALA A 127 -7.44 -24.90 -0.90
C ALA A 127 -6.05 -24.84 -0.27
N LEU A 128 -5.53 -25.94 0.26
CA LEU A 128 -4.16 -26.03 0.79
C LEU A 128 -3.11 -25.76 -0.31
N LEU A 129 -3.27 -26.33 -1.50
CA LEU A 129 -2.37 -26.07 -2.63
C LEU A 129 -2.42 -24.60 -3.07
N LEU A 130 -3.60 -23.98 -3.12
CA LEU A 130 -3.73 -22.54 -3.41
C LEU A 130 -2.97 -21.69 -2.37
N CYS A 131 -3.15 -22.00 -1.09
CA CYS A 131 -2.48 -21.28 -0.01
C CYS A 131 -0.96 -21.50 -0.05
N ALA A 132 -0.51 -22.74 -0.18
CA ALA A 132 0.90 -23.12 -0.26
C ALA A 132 1.59 -22.49 -1.47
N GLY A 133 0.94 -22.48 -2.64
CA GLY A 133 1.44 -21.84 -3.85
C GLY A 133 1.65 -20.34 -3.66
N THR A 134 0.68 -19.62 -3.08
CA THR A 134 0.86 -18.19 -2.76
C THR A 134 1.98 -17.94 -1.75
N ALA A 135 2.11 -18.80 -0.73
CA ALA A 135 3.15 -18.67 0.29
C ALA A 135 4.55 -18.89 -0.27
N LEU A 136 4.72 -19.96 -1.04
CA LEU A 136 6.00 -20.31 -1.63
C LEU A 136 6.45 -19.29 -2.69
N PHE A 137 5.49 -18.80 -3.48
CA PHE A 137 5.75 -17.74 -4.45
C PHE A 137 6.25 -16.46 -3.79
N SER A 138 5.63 -16.09 -2.67
CA SER A 138 6.00 -14.93 -1.86
C SER A 138 7.35 -15.08 -1.18
N TYR A 139 7.71 -16.27 -0.70
CA TYR A 139 8.98 -16.51 0.01
C TYR A 139 10.20 -16.48 -0.93
N GLY A 140 10.03 -16.84 -2.21
CA GLY A 140 11.10 -16.79 -3.21
C GLY A 140 11.62 -15.39 -3.54
N GLY A 141 10.92 -14.33 -3.11
CA GLY A 141 11.30 -12.93 -3.35
C GLY A 141 12.45 -12.39 -2.49
N GLY A 142 13.06 -13.21 -1.62
CA GLY A 142 14.32 -12.90 -0.94
C GLY A 142 14.30 -11.60 -0.14
N ARG A 143 13.72 -11.62 1.07
CA ARG A 143 13.95 -10.58 2.08
C ARG A 143 14.16 -11.22 3.44
N ALA A 144 15.27 -10.86 4.09
CA ALA A 144 15.47 -11.19 5.49
C ALA A 144 14.40 -10.47 6.32
N PRO A 145 13.81 -11.12 7.34
CA PRO A 145 12.88 -10.45 8.23
C PRO A 145 13.57 -9.24 8.86
N ASN A 146 12.84 -8.12 8.94
CA ASN A 146 13.29 -6.94 9.69
C ASN A 146 13.77 -7.36 11.08
N ALA A 147 14.70 -6.61 11.67
CA ALA A 147 15.19 -6.75 13.04
C ALA A 147 14.12 -6.51 14.14
N ALA A 148 12.86 -6.86 13.88
CA ALA A 148 11.84 -6.96 14.89
C ALA A 148 12.24 -8.09 15.85
N SER A 149 12.15 -7.82 17.16
CA SER A 149 12.31 -8.85 18.18
C SER A 149 11.45 -10.06 17.81
N SER A 150 11.94 -11.30 18.02
CA SER A 150 11.23 -12.51 17.60
C SER A 150 9.78 -12.53 18.11
N TRP A 151 9.52 -11.91 19.26
CA TRP A 151 8.19 -11.73 19.83
C TRP A 151 7.26 -10.83 19.00
N GLN A 152 7.74 -9.68 18.48
CA GLN A 152 6.92 -8.78 17.65
C GLN A 152 6.43 -9.47 16.38
N VAL A 153 7.30 -10.24 15.71
CA VAL A 153 6.92 -11.03 14.53
C VAL A 153 5.84 -12.05 14.89
N VAL A 154 5.97 -12.74 16.03
CA VAL A 154 4.95 -13.69 16.51
C VAL A 154 3.62 -12.98 16.78
N VAL A 155 3.63 -11.82 17.44
CA VAL A 155 2.43 -11.01 17.67
C VAL A 155 1.76 -10.61 16.36
N GLY A 156 2.53 -10.17 15.36
CA GLY A 156 2.01 -9.84 14.03
C GLY A 156 1.40 -11.04 13.31
N MET A 157 2.04 -12.22 13.40
CA MET A 157 1.53 -13.46 12.83
C MET A 157 0.23 -13.93 13.51
N LEU A 158 0.13 -13.82 14.84
CA LEU A 158 -1.09 -14.11 15.58
C LEU A 158 -2.23 -13.15 15.21
N ALA A 159 -1.93 -11.85 15.07
CA ALA A 159 -2.89 -10.86 14.62
C ALA A 159 -3.40 -11.16 13.20
N LEU A 160 -2.51 -11.57 12.28
CA LEU A 160 -2.89 -12.01 10.93
C LEU A 160 -3.78 -13.25 10.97
N ALA A 161 -3.42 -14.27 11.76
CA ALA A 161 -4.21 -15.48 11.90
C ALA A 161 -5.64 -15.17 12.40
N LEU A 162 -5.76 -14.34 13.43
CA LEU A 162 -7.04 -13.89 13.96
C LEU A 162 -7.85 -13.09 12.92
N SER A 163 -7.19 -12.20 12.16
CA SER A 163 -7.85 -11.47 11.07
C SER A 163 -8.39 -12.40 9.98
N CYS A 164 -7.71 -13.52 9.69
CA CYS A 164 -8.14 -14.49 8.69
C CYS A 164 -9.38 -15.29 9.14
N ILE A 165 -9.51 -15.53 10.45
CA ILE A 165 -10.72 -16.15 11.03
C ILE A 165 -11.92 -15.21 10.84
N PHE A 166 -11.79 -13.93 11.18
CA PHE A 166 -12.86 -12.95 10.95
C PHE A 166 -13.21 -12.80 9.46
N ASP A 167 -12.20 -12.77 8.59
CA ASP A 167 -12.38 -12.76 7.13
C ASP A 167 -13.11 -14.00 6.60
N GLY A 168 -13.06 -15.14 7.30
CA GLY A 168 -13.83 -16.32 6.99
C GLY A 168 -15.25 -16.31 7.59
N LEU A 169 -15.44 -15.66 8.74
CA LEU A 169 -16.74 -15.49 9.40
C LEU A 169 -17.64 -14.53 8.62
N VAL A 170 -17.12 -13.37 8.20
CA VAL A 170 -17.89 -12.30 7.54
C VAL A 170 -18.72 -12.82 6.35
N PRO A 171 -18.15 -13.45 5.31
CA PRO A 171 -18.94 -13.90 4.15
C PRO A 171 -19.93 -15.01 4.51
N ASN A 172 -19.63 -15.83 5.51
CA ASN A 172 -20.56 -16.87 6.00
C ASN A 172 -21.74 -16.28 6.76
N LEU A 173 -21.51 -15.26 7.59
CA LEU A 173 -22.59 -14.52 8.26
C LEU A 173 -23.43 -13.74 7.25
N GLN A 174 -22.79 -13.06 6.29
CA GLN A 174 -23.46 -12.40 5.18
C GLN A 174 -24.37 -13.37 4.42
N GLN A 175 -23.86 -14.55 4.04
CA GLN A 175 -24.66 -15.58 3.38
C GLN A 175 -25.84 -16.05 4.25
N LYS A 176 -25.62 -16.27 5.55
CA LYS A 176 -26.67 -16.68 6.48
C LYS A 176 -27.77 -15.63 6.63
N ILE A 177 -27.40 -14.34 6.68
CA ILE A 177 -28.33 -13.21 6.72
C ILE A 177 -29.14 -13.14 5.41
N MET A 178 -28.51 -13.33 4.25
CA MET A 178 -29.23 -13.31 2.98
C MET A 178 -30.27 -14.43 2.84
N ARG A 179 -30.06 -15.58 3.51
CA ARG A 179 -31.05 -16.66 3.56
C ARG A 179 -32.33 -16.31 4.31
N THR A 180 -32.32 -15.28 5.17
CA THR A 180 -33.54 -14.82 5.84
C THR A 180 -34.40 -13.92 4.96
N GLY A 181 -34.05 -13.74 3.68
CA GLY A 181 -34.78 -12.94 2.70
C GLY A 181 -34.22 -11.53 2.48
N ILE A 182 -33.12 -11.17 3.15
CA ILE A 182 -32.44 -9.88 2.94
C ILE A 182 -31.66 -9.92 1.63
N THR A 183 -31.85 -8.92 0.77
CA THR A 183 -31.11 -8.83 -0.50
C THR A 183 -29.63 -8.48 -0.29
N SER A 184 -28.76 -8.86 -1.22
CA SER A 184 -27.34 -8.50 -1.22
C SER A 184 -27.11 -6.99 -1.17
N THR A 185 -27.91 -6.23 -1.93
CA THR A 185 -27.91 -4.76 -1.93
C THR A 185 -28.29 -4.19 -0.56
N GLU A 186 -29.36 -4.70 0.07
CA GLU A 186 -29.78 -4.24 1.41
C GLU A 186 -28.76 -4.58 2.49
N LEU A 187 -28.17 -5.78 2.42
CA LEU A 187 -27.07 -6.20 3.28
C LEU A 187 -25.87 -5.25 3.15
N MET A 188 -25.48 -4.92 1.92
CA MET A 188 -24.38 -3.99 1.66
C MET A 188 -24.67 -2.59 2.21
N ILE A 189 -25.86 -2.04 1.95
CA ILE A 189 -26.26 -0.71 2.42
C ILE A 189 -26.17 -0.64 3.95
N ARG A 190 -26.79 -1.58 4.66
CA ARG A 190 -26.87 -1.53 6.12
C ARG A 190 -25.53 -1.80 6.80
N THR A 191 -24.72 -2.73 6.30
CA THR A 191 -23.39 -3.00 6.86
C THR A 191 -22.46 -1.80 6.66
N ASN A 192 -22.45 -1.21 5.47
CA ASN A 192 -21.62 -0.03 5.22
C ASN A 192 -22.16 1.24 5.90
N ALA A 193 -23.46 1.34 6.17
CA ALA A 193 -24.02 2.45 6.94
C ALA A 193 -23.45 2.50 8.37
N VAL A 194 -23.37 1.34 9.03
CA VAL A 194 -22.71 1.22 10.35
C VAL A 194 -21.23 1.65 10.26
N GLY A 195 -20.53 1.24 9.19
CA GLY A 195 -19.15 1.67 8.98
C GLY A 195 -18.98 3.16 8.64
N SER A 196 -19.96 3.75 7.97
CA SER A 196 -19.99 5.19 7.67
C SER A 196 -20.09 6.00 8.96
N LEU A 197 -20.93 5.56 9.91
CA LEU A 197 -21.03 6.16 11.23
C LEU A 197 -19.70 6.07 12.00
N ALA A 198 -19.04 4.91 11.95
CA ALA A 198 -17.72 4.73 12.57
C ALA A 198 -16.65 5.63 11.92
N GLY A 199 -16.67 5.79 10.59
CA GLY A 199 -15.78 6.69 9.85
C GLY A 199 -15.98 8.16 10.23
N VAL A 200 -17.24 8.61 10.31
CA VAL A 200 -17.57 9.97 10.77
C VAL A 200 -17.11 10.17 12.21
N ALA A 201 -17.34 9.20 13.10
CA ALA A 201 -16.85 9.26 14.48
C ALA A 201 -15.31 9.35 14.53
N GLY A 202 -14.60 8.59 13.69
CA GLY A 202 -13.14 8.66 13.57
C GLY A 202 -12.64 10.05 13.16
N ILE A 203 -13.30 10.68 12.18
CA ILE A 203 -12.98 12.06 11.77
C ILE A 203 -13.20 13.03 12.94
N VAL A 204 -14.35 12.95 13.62
CA VAL A 204 -14.67 13.83 14.76
C VAL A 204 -13.67 13.65 15.91
N LEU A 205 -13.30 12.41 16.22
CA LEU A 205 -12.34 12.08 17.28
C LEU A 205 -10.92 12.52 16.95
N SER A 206 -10.53 12.55 15.67
CA SER A 206 -9.20 13.01 15.25
C SER A 206 -8.95 14.49 15.52
N ARG A 207 -10.01 15.30 15.72
CA ARG A 207 -9.97 16.76 15.92
C ARG A 207 -9.23 17.56 14.82
N ASP A 208 -8.88 16.91 13.71
CA ASP A 208 -8.05 17.47 12.64
C ASP A 208 -8.82 17.54 11.31
N VAL A 209 -9.95 18.26 11.33
CA VAL A 209 -10.83 18.39 10.15
C VAL A 209 -10.28 19.40 9.15
N MET A 210 -9.56 20.42 9.63
CA MET A 210 -9.08 21.53 8.80
C MET A 210 -7.88 21.15 7.93
N SER A 211 -7.03 20.23 8.38
CA SER A 211 -5.85 19.80 7.62
C SER A 211 -6.21 19.13 6.30
N MET A 212 -7.33 18.40 6.23
CA MET A 212 -7.80 17.82 4.96
C MET A 212 -8.15 18.91 3.96
N VAL A 213 -8.92 19.92 4.38
CA VAL A 213 -9.34 21.01 3.49
C VAL A 213 -8.14 21.85 3.05
N ALA A 214 -7.21 22.14 3.96
CA ALA A 214 -5.98 22.86 3.65
C ALA A 214 -5.11 22.08 2.66
N TYR A 215 -4.95 20.77 2.86
CA TYR A 215 -4.17 19.92 1.98
C TYR A 215 -4.85 19.71 0.61
N ALA A 216 -6.18 19.56 0.57
CA ALA A 216 -6.96 19.51 -0.67
C ALA A 216 -6.92 20.85 -1.45
N GLY A 217 -6.68 21.97 -0.78
CA GLY A 217 -6.40 23.26 -1.41
C GLY A 217 -5.03 23.30 -2.10
N GLN A 218 -4.04 22.56 -1.59
CA GLN A 218 -2.70 22.43 -2.18
C GLN A 218 -2.64 21.35 -3.27
N GLN A 219 -3.44 20.29 -3.11
CA GLN A 219 -3.51 19.15 -4.01
C GLN A 219 -4.94 19.00 -4.56
N PRO A 220 -5.29 19.71 -5.66
CA PRO A 220 -6.63 19.70 -6.22
C PRO A 220 -7.06 18.32 -6.74
N GLU A 221 -6.12 17.41 -6.95
CA GLU A 221 -6.38 16.03 -7.39
C GLU A 221 -7.25 15.24 -6.41
N LEU A 222 -7.21 15.59 -5.12
CA LEU A 222 -7.99 14.91 -4.08
C LEU A 222 -9.51 14.97 -4.30
N TRP A 223 -10.00 16.04 -4.92
CA TRP A 223 -11.44 16.25 -5.13
C TRP A 223 -12.08 15.20 -6.03
N TRP A 224 -11.35 14.66 -7.01
CA TRP A 224 -11.82 13.58 -7.86
C TRP A 224 -11.27 12.22 -7.42
N LEU A 225 -10.07 12.18 -6.82
CA LEU A 225 -9.42 10.93 -6.42
C LEU A 225 -10.19 10.21 -5.31
N ILE A 226 -10.54 10.91 -4.22
CA ILE A 226 -11.25 10.30 -3.07
C ILE A 226 -12.62 9.72 -3.47
N PRO A 227 -13.49 10.45 -4.21
CA PRO A 227 -14.75 9.88 -4.69
C PRO A 227 -14.55 8.69 -5.63
N SER A 228 -13.52 8.72 -6.49
CA SER A 228 -13.21 7.62 -7.41
C SER A 228 -12.76 6.35 -6.66
N ILE A 229 -11.99 6.50 -5.58
CA ILE A 229 -11.63 5.40 -4.68
C ILE A 229 -12.91 4.80 -4.06
N GLY A 230 -13.79 5.62 -3.51
CA GLY A 230 -15.02 5.11 -2.89
C GLY A 230 -15.99 4.47 -3.90
N LEU A 231 -16.09 4.99 -5.13
CA LEU A 231 -16.95 4.44 -6.17
C LEU A 231 -16.43 3.10 -6.72
N SER A 232 -15.12 3.00 -6.95
CA SER A 232 -14.47 1.74 -7.36
C SER A 232 -14.61 0.67 -6.27
N LEU A 233 -14.45 1.04 -4.99
CA LEU A 233 -14.73 0.13 -3.88
C LEU A 233 -16.20 -0.30 -3.85
N ALA A 234 -17.14 0.63 -3.99
CA ALA A 234 -18.56 0.33 -3.98
C ALA A 234 -18.94 -0.66 -5.10
N GLY A 235 -18.40 -0.48 -6.31
CA GLY A 235 -18.55 -1.44 -7.41
C GLY A 235 -18.01 -2.84 -7.05
N SER A 236 -16.82 -2.90 -6.46
CA SER A 236 -16.20 -4.16 -6.03
C SER A 236 -17.03 -4.87 -4.95
N VAL A 237 -17.46 -4.16 -3.91
CA VAL A 237 -18.25 -4.72 -2.81
C VAL A 237 -19.63 -5.16 -3.29
N LEU A 238 -20.26 -4.43 -4.21
CA LEU A 238 -21.53 -4.83 -4.83
C LEU A 238 -21.40 -6.16 -5.58
N CYS A 239 -20.39 -6.28 -6.45
CA CYS A 239 -20.14 -7.52 -7.17
C CYS A 239 -19.81 -8.67 -6.21
N TYR A 240 -19.06 -8.40 -5.14
CA TYR A 240 -18.69 -9.41 -4.14
C TYR A 240 -19.88 -9.91 -3.32
N THR A 241 -20.75 -9.03 -2.82
CA THR A 241 -21.92 -9.43 -2.04
C THR A 241 -22.95 -10.17 -2.90
N ASP A 242 -23.13 -9.75 -4.16
CA ASP A 242 -23.91 -10.50 -5.15
C ASP A 242 -23.29 -11.88 -5.42
N LEU A 243 -21.96 -11.98 -5.52
CA LEU A 243 -21.27 -13.25 -5.70
C LEU A 243 -21.49 -14.19 -4.50
N VAL A 244 -21.48 -13.67 -3.27
CA VAL A 244 -21.83 -14.45 -2.07
C VAL A 244 -23.29 -14.90 -2.11
N ALA A 245 -24.21 -14.06 -2.60
CA ALA A 245 -25.63 -14.41 -2.71
C ALA A 245 -25.88 -15.54 -3.73
N HIS A 246 -25.24 -15.48 -4.91
CA HIS A 246 -25.46 -16.43 -6.00
C HIS A 246 -24.62 -17.71 -5.88
N ALA A 247 -23.32 -17.57 -5.60
CA ALA A 247 -22.37 -18.69 -5.60
C ALA A 247 -22.03 -19.21 -4.19
N GLY A 248 -22.40 -18.47 -3.15
CA GLY A 248 -22.07 -18.78 -1.76
C GLY A 248 -20.74 -18.18 -1.29
N SER A 249 -20.54 -18.17 0.02
CA SER A 249 -19.38 -17.59 0.70
C SER A 249 -18.04 -18.18 0.25
N VAL A 250 -17.94 -19.51 0.16
CA VAL A 250 -16.69 -20.20 -0.20
C VAL A 250 -16.27 -19.91 -1.64
N ALA A 251 -17.21 -19.90 -2.58
CA ALA A 251 -16.93 -19.56 -3.97
C ALA A 251 -16.46 -18.11 -4.11
N ALA A 252 -17.15 -17.17 -3.43
CA ALA A 252 -16.77 -15.76 -3.43
C ALA A 252 -15.37 -15.52 -2.84
N VAL A 253 -15.04 -16.19 -1.73
CA VAL A 253 -13.70 -16.12 -1.12
C VAL A 253 -12.65 -16.75 -2.05
N GLY A 254 -12.95 -17.85 -2.72
CA GLY A 254 -12.07 -18.46 -3.72
C GLY A 254 -11.73 -17.50 -4.87
N VAL A 255 -12.74 -16.82 -5.42
CA VAL A 255 -12.56 -15.77 -6.44
C VAL A 255 -11.70 -14.62 -5.93
N ALA A 256 -11.90 -14.17 -4.69
CA ALA A 256 -11.07 -13.13 -4.08
C ALA A 256 -9.62 -13.58 -3.84
N THR A 257 -9.38 -14.84 -3.48
CA THR A 257 -8.03 -15.41 -3.34
C THR A 257 -7.33 -15.54 -4.70
N LEU A 258 -8.04 -15.97 -5.73
CA LEU A 258 -7.53 -16.00 -7.10
C LEU A 258 -7.13 -14.60 -7.57
N ARG A 259 -7.96 -13.58 -7.30
CA ARG A 259 -7.65 -12.18 -7.61
C ARG A 259 -6.32 -11.74 -7.00
N LYS A 260 -6.11 -11.98 -5.71
CA LYS A 260 -4.85 -11.62 -5.02
C LYS A 260 -3.65 -12.30 -5.64
N SER A 261 -3.81 -13.58 -5.99
CA SER A 261 -2.77 -14.35 -6.66
C SER A 261 -2.45 -13.76 -8.04
N ALA A 262 -3.47 -13.36 -8.80
CA ALA A 262 -3.31 -12.70 -10.09
C ALA A 262 -2.64 -11.31 -9.97
N SER A 263 -3.03 -10.48 -9.00
CA SER A 263 -2.39 -9.18 -8.73
C SER A 263 -0.90 -9.36 -8.39
N LEU A 264 -0.57 -10.37 -7.59
CA LEU A 264 0.79 -10.71 -7.21
C LEU A 264 1.62 -11.17 -8.42
N LEU A 265 1.06 -12.00 -9.31
CA LEU A 265 1.72 -12.37 -10.58
C LEU A 265 1.91 -11.17 -11.51
N LEU A 266 0.87 -10.35 -11.67
CA LEU A 266 0.92 -9.13 -12.46
C LEU A 266 2.04 -8.18 -11.96
N SER A 267 2.27 -8.13 -10.65
CA SER A 267 3.35 -7.33 -10.05
C SER A 267 4.77 -7.82 -10.38
N TYR A 268 4.96 -9.04 -10.87
CA TYR A 268 6.25 -9.52 -11.40
C TYR A 268 6.37 -9.22 -12.90
N PHE A 269 5.26 -9.24 -13.64
CA PHE A 269 5.24 -8.87 -15.07
C PHE A 269 5.43 -7.36 -15.30
N LEU A 270 4.80 -6.51 -14.48
CA LEU A 270 4.85 -5.05 -14.64
C LEU A 270 6.12 -4.40 -14.09
N PHE A 271 6.84 -5.08 -13.19
CA PHE A 271 8.04 -4.56 -12.54
C PHE A 271 9.23 -5.50 -12.80
N PRO A 272 9.88 -5.40 -13.98
CA PRO A 272 10.89 -6.34 -14.48
C PRO A 272 12.22 -6.41 -13.69
N GLY A 273 12.30 -5.83 -12.48
CA GLY A 273 13.48 -5.86 -11.62
C GLY A 273 13.40 -6.83 -10.43
N LYS A 274 12.27 -7.55 -10.22
CA LYS A 274 12.16 -8.52 -9.12
C LYS A 274 12.86 -9.83 -9.49
N PRO A 275 13.87 -10.30 -8.72
CA PRO A 275 14.56 -11.54 -9.03
C PRO A 275 13.59 -12.71 -8.94
N PHE A 276 13.35 -13.39 -10.07
CA PHE A 276 12.50 -14.56 -10.11
C PHE A 276 13.30 -15.78 -9.60
N SER A 277 13.11 -16.11 -8.32
CA SER A 277 13.74 -17.29 -7.72
C SER A 277 13.12 -18.59 -8.23
N THR A 278 13.90 -19.67 -8.24
CA THR A 278 13.41 -21.03 -8.51
C THR A 278 12.25 -21.41 -7.58
N LEU A 279 12.27 -20.89 -6.34
CA LEU A 279 11.20 -21.08 -5.37
C LEU A 279 9.90 -20.36 -5.77
N SER A 280 10.02 -19.16 -6.36
CA SER A 280 8.88 -18.45 -6.94
C SER A 280 8.29 -19.21 -8.12
N GLY A 281 9.13 -19.83 -8.95
CA GLY A 281 8.70 -20.76 -10.01
C GLY A 281 7.94 -21.97 -9.47
N LEU A 282 8.45 -22.63 -8.43
CA LEU A 282 7.75 -23.76 -7.78
C LEU A 282 6.42 -23.32 -7.18
N GLY A 283 6.38 -22.14 -6.54
CA GLY A 283 5.15 -21.57 -5.96
C GLY A 283 4.08 -21.34 -7.01
N LEU A 284 4.46 -20.86 -8.21
CA LEU A 284 3.54 -20.69 -9.33
C LEU A 284 3.00 -22.03 -9.86
N LEU A 285 3.84 -23.06 -9.94
CA LEU A 285 3.40 -24.41 -10.32
C LEU A 285 2.40 -25.00 -9.32
N VAL A 286 2.66 -24.85 -8.01
CA VAL A 286 1.75 -25.32 -6.95
C VAL A 286 0.43 -24.55 -6.98
N LEU A 287 0.49 -23.23 -7.18
CA LEU A 287 -0.69 -22.37 -7.30
C LEU A 287 -1.58 -22.78 -8.49
N THR A 288 -0.98 -22.97 -9.66
CA THR A 288 -1.70 -23.39 -10.88
C THR A 288 -2.31 -24.77 -10.73
N LEU A 289 -1.59 -25.73 -10.12
CA LEU A 289 -2.15 -27.04 -9.78
C LEU A 289 -3.36 -26.94 -8.84
N GLY A 290 -3.27 -26.09 -7.81
CA GLY A 290 -4.38 -25.83 -6.89
C GLY A 290 -5.62 -25.27 -7.60
N LEU A 291 -5.43 -24.33 -8.54
CA LEU A 291 -6.50 -23.77 -9.36
C LEU A 291 -7.17 -24.81 -10.25
N LEU A 292 -6.36 -25.61 -10.96
CA LEU A 292 -6.85 -26.68 -11.83
C LEU A 292 -7.66 -27.72 -11.05
N LEU A 293 -7.21 -28.08 -9.85
CA LEU A 293 -7.92 -29.04 -9.00
C LEU A 293 -9.23 -28.48 -8.47
N ALA A 294 -9.27 -27.19 -8.11
CA ALA A 294 -10.49 -26.49 -7.71
C ALA A 294 -11.50 -26.42 -8.87
N GLU A 295 -11.05 -26.12 -10.09
CA GLU A 295 -11.90 -26.03 -11.29
C GLU A 295 -12.49 -27.39 -11.70
N ARG A 296 -11.66 -28.45 -11.74
CA ARG A 296 -12.12 -29.83 -12.02
C ARG A 296 -13.20 -30.28 -11.05
N ARG A 297 -13.11 -29.81 -9.80
CA ARG A 297 -14.09 -30.17 -8.78
C ARG A 297 -15.37 -29.35 -8.86
N ALA A 298 -15.27 -28.07 -9.18
CA ALA A 298 -16.43 -27.23 -9.45
C ALA A 298 -17.25 -27.79 -10.63
N THR A 299 -16.57 -28.21 -11.70
CA THR A 299 -17.20 -28.85 -12.87
C THR A 299 -17.78 -30.23 -12.55
N SER A 300 -17.07 -31.06 -11.77
CA SER A 300 -17.60 -32.35 -11.30
C SER A 300 -18.86 -32.20 -10.44
N ARG A 301 -18.91 -31.23 -9.52
CA ARG A 301 -20.10 -30.93 -8.70
C ARG A 301 -21.27 -30.42 -9.54
N SER A 302 -20.99 -29.58 -10.53
CA SER A 302 -22.02 -29.07 -11.46
C SER A 302 -22.62 -30.22 -12.29
N ARG A 303 -21.80 -31.15 -12.79
CA ARG A 303 -22.27 -32.37 -13.47
C ARG A 303 -23.10 -33.28 -12.56
N ALA A 304 -22.67 -33.49 -11.32
CA ALA A 304 -23.41 -34.32 -10.36
C ALA A 304 -24.79 -33.73 -9.99
N LYS A 305 -24.90 -32.39 -9.86
CA LYS A 305 -26.20 -31.71 -9.65
C LYS A 305 -27.08 -31.72 -10.90
N GLY A 306 -26.49 -31.58 -12.09
CA GLY A 306 -27.22 -31.66 -13.36
C GLY A 306 -27.80 -33.05 -13.64
N GLY A 307 -27.07 -34.13 -13.29
CA GLY A 307 -27.57 -35.50 -13.42
C GLY A 307 -28.77 -35.79 -12.51
N ASN A 308 -28.70 -35.36 -11.24
CA ASN A 308 -29.77 -35.59 -10.26
C ASN A 308 -31.00 -34.68 -10.50
N GLY A 309 -30.81 -33.51 -11.12
CA GLY A 309 -31.89 -32.62 -11.56
C GLY A 309 -32.65 -33.16 -12.77
N ASN A 310 -31.96 -33.86 -13.69
CA ASN A 310 -32.59 -34.47 -14.86
C ASN A 310 -33.47 -35.67 -14.46
N GLU A 311 -33.02 -36.52 -13.53
CA GLU A 311 -33.85 -37.62 -12.99
C GLU A 311 -35.08 -37.14 -12.22
N ARG A 312 -35.02 -35.95 -11.59
CA ARG A 312 -36.15 -35.35 -10.88
C ARG A 312 -37.13 -34.65 -11.82
N ASN A 313 -36.63 -33.94 -12.84
CA ASN A 313 -37.45 -33.35 -13.90
C ASN A 313 -38.10 -34.40 -14.80
N GLU A 314 -37.45 -35.55 -15.04
CA GLU A 314 -38.06 -36.67 -15.77
C GLU A 314 -39.21 -37.29 -14.97
N LYS A 315 -39.09 -37.38 -13.64
CA LYS A 315 -40.19 -37.80 -12.75
C LYS A 315 -41.32 -36.77 -12.63
N GLU A 316 -41.04 -35.47 -12.70
CA GLU A 316 -42.06 -34.41 -12.70
C GLU A 316 -42.76 -34.24 -14.07
N HIS A 317 -42.04 -34.35 -15.18
CA HIS A 317 -42.64 -34.31 -16.53
C HIS A 317 -43.54 -35.51 -16.81
N THR A 318 -43.23 -36.68 -16.23
CA THR A 318 -44.12 -37.86 -16.32
C THR A 318 -45.37 -37.70 -15.44
N ALA A 319 -45.33 -36.85 -14.41
CA ALA A 319 -46.47 -36.57 -13.52
C ALA A 319 -47.38 -35.42 -14.00
N LEU A 320 -46.86 -34.51 -14.84
CA LEU A 320 -47.56 -33.30 -15.31
C LEU A 320 -48.13 -33.40 -16.74
N ALA A 321 -47.97 -34.53 -17.44
CA ALA A 321 -48.59 -34.78 -18.75
C ALA A 321 -50.11 -35.05 -18.70
N GLY A 322 -50.76 -34.79 -17.56
CA GLY A 322 -52.20 -34.93 -17.35
C GLY A 322 -52.89 -33.60 -17.04
N GLY A 323 -53.17 -32.80 -18.06
CA GLY A 323 -54.31 -31.86 -18.04
C GLY A 323 -54.02 -30.36 -18.22
N GLY A 324 -54.72 -29.77 -19.19
CA GLY A 324 -55.36 -28.46 -19.00
C GLY A 324 -54.76 -27.24 -19.69
N THR A 325 -55.34 -26.89 -20.84
CA THR A 325 -55.32 -25.60 -21.57
C THR A 325 -55.62 -24.34 -20.74
N LEU A 326 -55.00 -23.18 -21.05
CA LEU A 326 -55.64 -21.84 -21.17
C LEU A 326 -54.68 -20.70 -21.64
N GLN A 327 -55.31 -19.63 -22.14
CA GLN A 327 -54.89 -18.59 -23.13
C GLN A 327 -54.08 -17.37 -22.62
N PRO A 328 -53.61 -16.46 -23.53
CA PRO A 328 -52.78 -15.29 -23.22
C PRO A 328 -53.52 -13.92 -23.29
N GLY A 329 -52.93 -12.89 -22.69
CA GLY A 329 -53.24 -11.45 -22.92
C GLY A 329 -52.48 -10.54 -21.94
N ARG A 330 -52.46 -9.20 -22.03
CA ARG A 330 -52.31 -8.20 -23.12
C ARG A 330 -52.01 -6.85 -22.39
N ASN A 331 -51.32 -5.90 -23.06
CA ASN A 331 -51.35 -4.42 -22.83
C ASN A 331 -50.58 -3.85 -21.59
N SER A 332 -50.01 -2.62 -21.54
CA SER A 332 -49.98 -1.42 -22.40
C SER A 332 -49.14 -0.26 -21.78
N ILE A 333 -48.35 0.48 -22.60
CA ILE A 333 -48.28 1.97 -22.82
C ILE A 333 -48.06 2.94 -21.58
N TYR A 334 -47.20 3.98 -21.51
CA TYR A 334 -47.07 5.27 -22.26
C TYR A 334 -45.75 6.05 -21.97
N ALA A 335 -45.47 7.03 -22.84
CA ALA A 335 -44.34 7.98 -22.90
C ALA A 335 -44.79 9.47 -22.81
N ALA A 336 -43.80 10.38 -22.72
CA ALA A 336 -43.79 11.86 -22.93
C ALA A 336 -44.41 12.74 -21.81
N ASP A 337 -44.06 14.02 -21.53
CA ASP A 337 -43.29 15.07 -22.23
C ASP A 337 -42.96 16.29 -21.29
N ALA A 338 -42.06 17.18 -21.78
CA ALA A 338 -41.97 18.67 -21.69
C ALA A 338 -41.75 19.53 -20.38
N ASP A 339 -40.62 20.30 -20.42
CA ASP A 339 -40.35 21.75 -20.21
C ASP A 339 -40.97 22.63 -19.08
N THR A 340 -40.16 23.59 -18.53
CA THR A 340 -40.28 25.09 -18.70
C THR A 340 -39.56 25.98 -17.62
N LYS A 341 -38.70 26.92 -18.09
CA LYS A 341 -38.32 28.33 -17.69
C LYS A 341 -37.47 28.83 -16.47
N MET A 342 -36.77 29.94 -16.80
CA MET A 342 -35.84 30.93 -16.17
C MET A 342 -36.34 31.80 -14.98
N GLU A 343 -35.39 32.43 -14.23
CA GLU A 343 -35.14 33.91 -14.12
C GLU A 343 -33.84 34.21 -13.28
N LYS A 344 -33.50 35.48 -13.01
CA LYS A 344 -32.22 36.19 -13.26
C LYS A 344 -31.87 37.26 -12.20
N HIS A 345 -30.60 37.51 -11.82
CA HIS A 345 -29.97 38.80 -11.34
C HIS A 345 -28.57 38.56 -10.70
N ARG A 346 -27.56 39.46 -10.55
CA ARG A 346 -27.02 40.69 -11.18
C ARG A 346 -25.63 40.98 -10.51
N ARG A 347 -24.74 41.67 -11.25
CA ARG A 347 -23.31 42.01 -11.07
C ARG A 347 -22.86 42.76 -9.78
N SER A 348 -21.55 42.68 -9.46
CA SER A 348 -20.63 43.84 -9.36
C SER A 348 -19.13 43.43 -9.38
N ASN A 349 -18.26 44.39 -9.70
CA ASN A 349 -16.86 44.27 -10.16
C ASN A 349 -16.03 45.33 -9.40
N VAL A 350 -14.80 45.05 -8.92
CA VAL A 350 -13.82 46.08 -8.46
C VAL A 350 -12.37 45.61 -8.74
N ASN A 351 -11.52 46.59 -9.03
CA ASN A 351 -10.22 46.54 -9.71
C ASN A 351 -9.03 46.86 -8.78
N SER A 352 -7.87 46.28 -9.10
CA SER A 352 -6.47 46.80 -9.11
C SER A 352 -5.79 47.59 -7.95
N SER A 353 -4.58 47.10 -7.63
CA SER A 353 -3.24 47.76 -7.60
C SER A 353 -2.59 48.28 -6.30
N GLY A 354 -1.29 47.92 -6.14
CA GLY A 354 -0.25 48.75 -5.51
C GLY A 354 0.53 48.13 -4.33
N PHE A 355 1.81 47.74 -4.51
CA PHE A 355 2.98 48.29 -3.79
C PHE A 355 4.30 47.57 -4.17
N HIS A 356 5.25 48.33 -4.72
CA HIS A 356 6.67 47.98 -4.85
C HIS A 356 7.46 49.01 -4.03
N ALA A 357 8.49 48.54 -3.31
CA ALA A 357 9.68 49.26 -2.81
C ALA A 357 9.98 48.99 -1.32
N ARG A 358 10.79 47.95 -1.04
CA ARG A 358 11.67 47.82 0.14
C ARG A 358 12.67 46.67 -0.05
N GLY A 359 13.36 46.65 -1.18
CA GLY A 359 14.51 45.76 -1.42
C GLY A 359 15.78 46.60 -1.39
N ARG A 360 16.76 46.20 -0.56
CA ARG A 360 18.22 46.39 -0.75
C ARG A 360 19.08 46.18 0.51
N TYR A 361 18.51 45.93 1.69
CA TYR A 361 19.28 45.50 2.88
C TYR A 361 18.95 44.07 3.35
N ALA A 362 17.85 43.48 2.87
CA ALA A 362 17.45 42.12 3.20
C ALA A 362 18.08 41.06 2.28
N THR A 363 18.64 41.44 1.13
CA THR A 363 19.10 40.52 0.09
C THR A 363 20.38 39.77 0.46
N ASP A 364 21.26 40.32 1.30
CA ASP A 364 22.54 39.66 1.64
C ASP A 364 22.40 38.69 2.82
N LEU A 365 21.55 39.02 3.81
CA LEU A 365 21.26 38.12 4.93
C LEU A 365 20.31 36.99 4.52
N ILE A 366 19.32 37.29 3.67
CA ILE A 366 18.40 36.30 3.09
C ILE A 366 19.12 35.50 1.99
N GLY A 367 20.03 36.09 1.22
CA GLY A 367 20.86 35.36 0.25
C GLY A 367 21.80 34.35 0.93
N GLY A 368 22.37 34.72 2.08
CA GLY A 368 23.07 33.81 2.96
C GLY A 368 22.15 32.70 3.49
N LEU A 369 21.06 33.02 4.18
CA LEU A 369 20.11 32.03 4.74
C LEU A 369 19.40 31.14 3.71
N LEU A 370 19.10 31.66 2.52
CA LEU A 370 18.57 30.90 1.40
C LEU A 370 19.63 29.94 0.86
N THR A 371 20.85 30.42 0.61
CA THR A 371 21.97 29.54 0.24
C THR A 371 22.14 28.42 1.28
N ARG A 372 22.17 28.76 2.59
CA ARG A 372 22.29 27.83 3.73
C ARG A 372 21.23 26.73 3.78
N THR A 373 20.01 26.99 3.30
CA THR A 373 18.95 25.98 3.18
C THR A 373 19.02 25.26 1.84
N LEU A 374 19.51 25.89 0.78
CA LEU A 374 19.59 25.29 -0.56
C LEU A 374 20.53 24.08 -0.61
N GLN A 375 21.71 24.07 0.04
CA GLN A 375 22.57 22.88 0.00
C GLN A 375 21.98 21.70 0.79
N ALA A 376 21.48 21.96 2.00
CA ALA A 376 20.77 20.95 2.78
C ALA A 376 19.55 20.42 2.02
N ASN A 377 18.76 21.30 1.39
CA ASN A 377 17.63 20.92 0.54
C ASN A 377 18.08 20.15 -0.71
N ALA A 378 19.23 20.47 -1.30
CA ALA A 378 19.77 19.75 -2.46
C ALA A 378 20.20 18.33 -2.09
N VAL A 379 20.87 18.17 -0.95
CA VAL A 379 21.22 16.85 -0.42
C VAL A 379 19.97 16.09 0.00
N GLU A 380 19.00 16.72 0.67
CA GLU A 380 17.72 16.09 1.01
C GLU A 380 16.95 15.66 -0.25
N ALA A 381 16.93 16.50 -1.29
CA ALA A 381 16.35 16.17 -2.58
C ALA A 381 17.09 15.02 -3.26
N TRP A 382 18.43 14.95 -3.15
CA TRP A 382 19.22 13.82 -3.62
C TRP A 382 18.89 12.53 -2.86
N VAL A 383 18.76 12.57 -1.53
CA VAL A 383 18.33 11.39 -0.75
C VAL A 383 16.96 10.92 -1.26
N ARG A 384 16.00 11.83 -1.46
CA ARG A 384 14.66 11.48 -1.94
C ARG A 384 14.64 10.96 -3.39
N ARG A 385 15.36 11.62 -4.30
CA ARG A 385 15.29 11.35 -5.76
C ARG A 385 16.28 10.31 -6.25
N VAL A 386 17.36 10.07 -5.52
CA VAL A 386 18.41 9.14 -5.92
C VAL A 386 18.47 7.97 -4.96
N VAL A 387 18.71 8.23 -3.67
CA VAL A 387 18.91 7.17 -2.67
C VAL A 387 17.64 6.34 -2.45
N VAL A 388 16.49 7.00 -2.26
CA VAL A 388 15.19 6.34 -2.07
C VAL A 388 14.62 5.81 -3.38
N ALA A 389 14.57 6.64 -4.43
CA ALA A 389 13.94 6.26 -5.70
C ALA A 389 14.63 5.06 -6.37
N HIS A 390 15.95 4.92 -6.23
CA HIS A 390 16.71 3.79 -6.78
C HIS A 390 17.01 2.69 -5.74
N GLY A 391 16.48 2.81 -4.52
CA GLY A 391 16.64 1.79 -3.48
C GLY A 391 18.10 1.52 -3.09
N LEU A 392 18.96 2.54 -3.17
CA LEU A 392 20.37 2.44 -2.79
C LEU A 392 20.52 2.16 -1.29
N CYS A 393 19.64 2.75 -0.49
CA CYS A 393 19.51 2.45 0.94
C CYS A 393 18.09 2.00 1.27
N PRO A 394 17.87 0.74 1.71
CA PRO A 394 16.53 0.24 2.02
C PRO A 394 15.91 0.84 3.30
N TRP A 395 16.68 1.61 4.07
CA TRP A 395 16.22 2.26 5.31
C TRP A 395 15.95 3.76 5.15
N ALA A 396 16.43 4.39 4.07
CA ALA A 396 16.32 5.84 3.85
C ALA A 396 14.87 6.31 3.73
N ASP A 397 13.98 5.53 3.09
CA ASP A 397 12.55 5.89 2.95
C ASP A 397 11.83 5.88 4.31
N GLY A 398 12.12 4.87 5.14
CA GLY A 398 11.55 4.77 6.49
C GLY A 398 12.00 5.92 7.39
N ALA A 399 13.30 6.23 7.38
CA ALA A 399 13.87 7.30 8.18
C ALA A 399 13.32 8.69 7.77
N LEU A 400 13.20 8.95 6.46
CA LEU A 400 12.61 10.18 5.94
C LEU A 400 11.12 10.33 6.30
N ARG A 401 10.33 9.26 6.25
CA ARG A 401 8.89 9.30 6.57
C ARG A 401 8.62 9.48 8.06
N GLN A 402 9.52 9.01 8.91
CA GLN A 402 9.41 9.13 10.37
C GLN A 402 9.97 10.45 10.90
N GLY A 403 10.54 11.31 10.03
CA GLY A 403 11.21 12.54 10.44
C GLY A 403 12.47 12.27 11.25
N SER A 404 13.07 11.09 11.10
CA SER A 404 14.19 10.62 11.91
C SER A 404 15.56 10.85 11.23
N LEU A 405 15.58 11.49 10.06
CA LEU A 405 16.79 11.99 9.41
C LEU A 405 16.86 13.51 9.58
N ALA A 406 17.86 14.00 10.30
CA ALA A 406 18.19 15.41 10.35
C ALA A 406 19.24 15.74 9.27
N VAL A 407 18.96 16.67 8.37
CA VAL A 407 19.95 17.18 7.40
C VAL A 407 20.44 18.53 7.86
N VAL A 408 21.73 18.64 8.15
CA VAL A 408 22.34 19.83 8.76
C VAL A 408 23.47 20.30 7.84
N SER A 409 23.42 21.56 7.39
CA SER A 409 24.56 22.16 6.70
C SER A 409 25.54 22.72 7.73
N LEU A 410 26.79 22.27 7.64
CA LEU A 410 27.95 22.84 8.31
C LEU A 410 28.37 24.13 7.61
N PHE A 411 28.91 25.07 8.38
CA PHE A 411 29.35 26.40 7.92
C PHE A 411 30.83 26.65 8.13
N GLU A 412 31.51 25.68 8.73
CA GLU A 412 32.92 25.65 9.04
C GLU A 412 33.73 25.61 7.73
N ASP A 413 34.69 26.52 7.62
CA ASP A 413 35.58 26.65 6.46
C ASP A 413 36.87 25.83 6.64
N GLU A 414 37.21 25.48 7.89
CA GLU A 414 38.43 24.75 8.28
C GLU A 414 38.13 23.30 8.70
N GLU A 415 39.04 22.38 8.35
CA GLU A 415 38.85 20.95 8.57
C GLU A 415 38.74 20.58 10.06
N GLU A 416 39.49 21.24 10.95
CA GLU A 416 39.44 20.98 12.39
C GLU A 416 38.10 21.37 13.00
N GLN A 417 37.46 22.41 12.45
CA GLN A 417 36.15 22.86 12.89
C GLN A 417 35.06 21.91 12.40
N VAL A 418 35.18 21.39 11.16
CA VAL A 418 34.28 20.35 10.63
C VAL A 418 34.41 19.06 11.46
N ALA A 419 35.62 18.62 11.78
CA ALA A 419 35.87 17.47 12.65
C ALA A 419 35.21 17.64 14.03
N ALA A 420 35.40 18.81 14.66
CA ALA A 420 34.79 19.11 15.95
C ALA A 420 33.25 19.09 15.90
N ALA A 421 32.65 19.58 14.80
CA ALA A 421 31.22 19.53 14.59
C ALA A 421 30.71 18.09 14.41
N LEU A 422 31.42 17.26 13.64
CA LEU A 422 31.11 15.83 13.46
C LEU A 422 31.13 15.07 14.79
N VAL A 423 32.20 15.25 15.57
CA VAL A 423 32.35 14.64 16.90
C VAL A 423 31.23 15.08 17.85
N SER A 424 30.91 16.38 17.87
CA SER A 424 29.84 16.91 18.74
C SER A 424 28.48 16.29 18.40
N HIS A 425 28.15 16.15 17.11
CA HIS A 425 26.91 15.51 16.68
C HIS A 425 26.89 14.01 16.97
N ALA A 426 28.02 13.32 16.82
CA ALA A 426 28.15 11.90 17.17
C ALA A 426 27.93 11.67 18.68
N GLN A 427 28.51 12.51 19.54
CA GLN A 427 28.29 12.43 20.99
C GLN A 427 26.83 12.67 21.36
N LEU A 428 26.15 13.63 20.72
CA LEU A 428 24.72 13.85 20.91
C LEU A 428 23.87 12.64 20.49
N LEU A 429 24.20 12.02 19.36
CA LEU A 429 23.54 10.81 18.87
C LEU A 429 23.75 9.60 19.79
N ALA A 430 24.91 9.52 20.46
CA ALA A 430 25.26 8.44 21.38
C ALA A 430 24.55 8.54 22.76
N LEU A 431 23.82 9.62 23.06
CA LEU A 431 23.09 9.78 24.32
C LEU A 431 21.89 8.83 24.38
N GLN A 432 21.72 8.13 25.51
CA GLN A 432 20.63 7.15 25.72
C GLN A 432 19.21 7.76 25.68
N GLN A 433 19.08 9.07 25.91
CA GLN A 433 17.85 9.82 25.75
C GLN A 433 18.13 11.10 24.96
N PRO A 434 18.00 11.07 23.62
CA PRO A 434 18.20 12.26 22.81
C PRO A 434 17.11 13.29 23.12
N PRO A 435 17.41 14.61 23.03
CA PRO A 435 16.41 15.65 23.20
C PRO A 435 15.27 15.51 22.17
N GLU A 436 14.04 15.88 22.54
CA GLU A 436 12.88 15.84 21.63
C GLU A 436 13.19 16.57 20.31
N GLY A 437 13.08 15.86 19.19
CA GLY A 437 13.37 16.40 17.85
C GLY A 437 14.78 16.11 17.30
N ALA A 438 15.68 15.52 18.09
CA ALA A 438 16.90 14.92 17.54
C ALA A 438 16.53 13.65 16.76
N GLY A 439 16.77 13.67 15.45
CA GLY A 439 16.53 12.52 14.59
C GLY A 439 17.26 11.26 15.06
N ALA A 440 16.87 10.12 14.51
CA ALA A 440 17.59 8.86 14.72
C ALA A 440 18.99 8.85 14.09
N THR A 441 19.15 9.65 13.03
CA THR A 441 20.34 9.74 12.18
C THR A 441 20.53 11.19 11.72
N THR A 442 21.77 11.61 11.49
CA THR A 442 22.09 12.99 11.09
C THR A 442 23.01 12.98 9.87
N LEU A 443 22.61 13.70 8.82
CA LEU A 443 23.41 13.92 7.61
C LEU A 443 23.98 15.34 7.65
N LEU A 444 25.28 15.45 7.88
CA LEU A 444 26.03 16.70 7.96
C LEU A 444 26.62 17.01 6.59
N VAL A 445 26.28 18.15 6.02
CA VAL A 445 26.74 18.60 4.69
C VAL A 445 27.79 19.67 4.89
N ALA A 446 29.00 19.49 4.34
CA ALA A 446 30.13 20.42 4.49
C ALA A 446 30.49 21.09 3.15
N PRO A 447 29.65 22.01 2.63
CA PRO A 447 29.81 22.53 1.27
C PRO A 447 30.86 23.66 1.16
N ARG A 448 31.42 24.14 2.27
CA ARG A 448 32.27 25.36 2.31
C ARG A 448 33.75 25.10 2.54
N CYS A 449 34.10 24.01 3.22
CA CYS A 449 35.50 23.70 3.48
C CYS A 449 36.17 23.27 2.17
N GLU A 450 37.05 24.12 1.65
CA GLU A 450 37.69 23.96 0.34
C GLU A 450 38.46 22.63 0.25
N LYS A 451 39.13 22.23 1.33
CA LYS A 451 39.85 20.96 1.41
C LYS A 451 38.95 19.73 1.25
N LEU A 452 37.67 19.83 1.67
CA LEU A 452 36.70 18.74 1.55
C LEU A 452 36.01 18.67 0.19
N LEU A 453 36.20 19.68 -0.67
CA LEU A 453 35.77 19.61 -2.08
C LEU A 453 36.71 18.71 -2.90
N ASP A 454 37.96 18.55 -2.45
CA ASP A 454 38.87 17.54 -2.98
C ASP A 454 38.66 16.20 -2.28
N PHE A 455 38.60 15.12 -3.06
CA PHE A 455 38.26 13.81 -2.52
C PHE A 455 39.34 13.23 -1.61
N GLU A 456 40.63 13.50 -1.86
CA GLU A 456 41.71 13.01 -0.98
C GLU A 456 41.69 13.79 0.36
N GLY A 457 41.54 15.11 0.30
CA GLY A 457 41.37 15.93 1.51
C GLY A 457 40.14 15.55 2.34
N TYR A 458 39.06 15.14 1.67
CA TYR A 458 37.88 14.58 2.33
C TYR A 458 38.16 13.24 3.04
N LEU A 459 38.91 12.33 2.41
CA LEU A 459 39.27 11.04 3.01
C LEU A 459 40.21 11.21 4.22
N GLU A 460 41.17 12.13 4.16
CA GLU A 460 42.03 12.46 5.31
C GLU A 460 41.20 12.88 6.54
N LEU A 461 40.16 13.69 6.34
CA LEU A 461 39.26 14.08 7.42
C LEU A 461 38.45 12.89 7.95
N CYS A 462 37.98 11.99 7.06
CA CYS A 462 37.26 10.79 7.47
C CYS A 462 38.12 9.93 8.41
N ASP A 463 39.37 9.65 8.02
CA ASP A 463 40.31 8.86 8.82
C ASP A 463 40.56 9.52 10.18
N TRP A 464 40.74 10.84 10.20
CA TRP A 464 40.94 11.59 11.43
C TRP A 464 39.72 11.53 12.37
N VAL A 465 38.51 11.67 11.83
CA VAL A 465 37.27 11.59 12.61
C VAL A 465 37.02 10.18 13.14
N GLU A 466 37.37 9.15 12.37
CA GLU A 466 37.31 7.75 12.83
C GLU A 466 38.27 7.48 13.99
N GLU A 467 39.49 8.03 13.95
CA GLU A 467 40.44 7.97 15.06
C GLU A 467 39.87 8.68 16.31
N ALA A 468 39.29 9.87 16.15
CA ALA A 468 38.62 10.59 17.24
C ALA A 468 37.43 9.81 17.82
N PHE A 469 36.66 9.09 17.00
CA PHE A 469 35.57 8.23 17.47
C PHE A 469 36.10 7.06 18.30
N SER A 470 37.28 6.53 17.95
CA SER A 470 37.96 5.50 18.74
C SER A 470 38.38 6.02 20.11
N GLU A 471 39.00 7.19 20.18
CA GLU A 471 39.46 7.79 21.44
C GLU A 471 38.31 8.13 22.40
N LEU A 472 37.15 8.50 21.85
CA LEU A 472 35.96 8.92 22.61
C LEU A 472 34.99 7.78 22.94
N ASP A 473 35.36 6.52 22.70
CA ASP A 473 34.52 5.33 22.92
C ASP A 473 33.15 5.44 22.19
N LEU A 474 33.17 6.00 20.98
CA LEU A 474 31.98 6.12 20.11
C LEU A 474 31.85 4.95 19.13
N ILE A 475 32.93 4.19 18.90
CA ILE A 475 32.91 2.91 18.18
C ILE A 475 31.97 1.94 18.90
N GLY A 476 31.08 1.26 18.18
CA GLY A 476 30.05 0.40 18.80
C GLY A 476 28.74 1.15 19.08
N LYS A 477 28.73 2.49 19.03
CA LYS A 477 27.57 3.34 19.36
C LYS A 477 27.10 4.16 18.16
N VAL A 478 28.04 4.77 17.42
CA VAL A 478 27.77 5.61 16.25
C VAL A 478 28.69 5.22 15.11
N GLN A 479 28.12 5.06 13.92
CA GLN A 479 28.82 4.81 12.68
C GLN A 479 28.75 6.05 11.77
N MET A 480 29.88 6.37 11.12
CA MET A 480 29.95 7.38 10.07
C MET A 480 29.96 6.70 8.70
N ALA A 481 29.13 7.20 7.78
CA ALA A 481 29.19 6.84 6.37
C ALA A 481 29.51 8.09 5.53
N ALA A 482 30.39 7.91 4.56
CA ALA A 482 31.01 8.98 3.80
C ALA A 482 30.41 9.13 2.40
N PHE A 483 30.13 10.36 1.98
CA PHE A 483 29.59 10.71 0.66
C PHE A 483 30.29 11.95 0.10
N HIS A 484 30.69 11.89 -1.17
CA HIS A 484 31.44 12.96 -1.83
C HIS A 484 31.07 13.07 -3.31
N PRO A 485 31.05 14.26 -3.94
CA PRO A 485 30.76 14.41 -5.37
C PRO A 485 31.62 13.51 -6.27
N ASP A 486 32.91 13.41 -5.95
CA ASP A 486 33.90 12.61 -6.66
C ASP A 486 34.18 11.25 -6.02
N PHE A 487 33.26 10.73 -5.19
CA PHE A 487 33.45 9.43 -4.55
C PHE A 487 33.85 8.36 -5.57
N ARG A 488 34.86 7.56 -5.21
CA ARG A 488 35.38 6.42 -5.97
C ARG A 488 35.82 5.31 -5.03
N PHE A 489 35.59 4.07 -5.43
CA PHE A 489 36.17 2.91 -4.74
C PHE A 489 37.67 2.81 -5.02
N ASN A 490 38.42 2.31 -4.04
CA ASN A 490 39.86 2.12 -4.21
C ASN A 490 40.14 1.15 -5.38
N GLY A 491 40.93 1.60 -6.36
CA GLY A 491 41.28 0.84 -7.55
C GLY A 491 40.20 0.79 -8.65
N SER A 492 39.08 1.51 -8.53
CA SER A 492 38.09 1.63 -9.59
C SER A 492 38.38 2.81 -10.54
N ASP A 493 37.92 2.69 -11.79
CA ASP A 493 37.96 3.80 -12.76
C ASP A 493 37.02 4.93 -12.29
N ALA A 494 37.37 6.20 -12.55
CA ALA A 494 36.52 7.35 -12.21
C ALA A 494 35.14 7.31 -12.91
N ALA A 495 35.02 6.66 -14.07
CA ALA A 495 33.76 6.45 -14.76
C ALA A 495 33.01 5.18 -14.29
N ASP A 496 33.59 4.40 -13.37
CA ASP A 496 32.95 3.18 -12.86
C ASP A 496 31.62 3.55 -12.19
N CYS A 497 30.61 2.84 -12.64
CA CYS A 497 29.24 3.05 -12.33
C CYS A 497 28.91 2.59 -10.88
N ALA A 498 29.75 1.72 -10.28
CA ALA A 498 29.70 1.41 -8.86
C ALA A 498 29.94 2.63 -7.96
N ASN A 499 30.76 3.59 -8.42
CA ASN A 499 31.12 4.78 -7.63
C ASN A 499 29.92 5.67 -7.31
N PHE A 500 28.87 5.65 -8.13
CA PHE A 500 27.67 6.48 -7.95
C PHE A 500 26.88 6.15 -6.67
N VAL A 501 27.14 5.01 -6.03
CA VAL A 501 26.53 4.66 -4.74
C VAL A 501 26.99 5.59 -3.61
N GLY A 502 28.22 6.13 -3.69
CA GLY A 502 28.77 7.07 -2.72
C GLY A 502 28.78 8.53 -3.18
N ARG A 503 28.26 8.82 -4.39
CA ARG A 503 28.25 10.19 -4.94
C ARG A 503 27.08 11.01 -4.44
N ALA A 504 27.38 12.14 -3.80
CA ALA A 504 26.41 13.12 -3.32
C ALA A 504 26.67 14.51 -3.93
N PRO A 505 25.69 15.44 -3.91
CA PRO A 505 25.84 16.78 -4.48
C PRO A 505 26.92 17.64 -3.80
N TYR A 506 27.22 17.33 -2.54
CA TYR A 506 28.22 18.03 -1.72
C TYR A 506 28.92 17.01 -0.82
N PRO A 507 30.12 17.33 -0.29
CA PRO A 507 30.74 16.53 0.76
C PRO A 507 29.77 16.39 1.94
N ALA A 508 29.46 15.16 2.32
CA ALA A 508 28.47 14.88 3.35
C ALA A 508 28.87 13.66 4.18
N PHE A 509 28.53 13.72 5.47
CA PHE A 509 28.81 12.70 6.46
C PHE A 509 27.50 12.26 7.09
N HIS A 510 27.22 10.98 7.01
CA HIS A 510 26.02 10.41 7.62
C HIS A 510 26.40 9.74 8.93
N LEU A 511 25.94 10.32 10.03
CA LEU A 511 26.08 9.77 11.36
C LEU A 511 24.84 8.95 11.71
N LEU A 512 25.06 7.69 12.04
CA LEU A 512 24.03 6.68 12.29
C LEU A 512 24.30 6.03 13.63
N ARG A 513 23.27 5.70 14.41
CA ARG A 513 23.47 4.83 15.58
C ARG A 513 23.73 3.40 15.13
N GLU A 514 24.70 2.73 15.75
CA GLU A 514 25.11 1.39 15.30
C GLU A 514 24.02 0.33 15.53
N GLU A 515 23.16 0.52 16.53
CA GLU A 515 21.94 -0.27 16.75
C GLU A 515 20.97 -0.22 15.55
N GLU A 516 21.04 0.83 14.73
CA GLU A 516 20.29 0.98 13.49
C GLU A 516 21.04 0.38 12.28
N CYS A 517 22.35 0.15 12.42
CA CYS A 517 23.25 -0.38 11.39
C CYS A 517 23.54 -1.89 11.49
N ILE A 518 23.13 -2.61 12.54
CA ILE A 518 23.35 -4.08 12.64
C ILE A 518 22.69 -4.87 11.46
N GLY A 519 21.78 -4.24 10.71
CA GLY A 519 21.24 -4.76 9.44
C GLY A 519 22.08 -4.46 8.17
N LEU A 520 23.08 -3.58 8.23
CA LEU A 520 23.81 -3.03 7.06
C LEU A 520 24.97 -3.94 6.60
N HIS A 521 25.77 -4.50 7.52
CA HIS A 521 27.03 -5.19 7.17
C HIS A 521 26.86 -6.54 6.46
N VAL A 522 25.74 -7.24 6.65
CA VAL A 522 25.52 -8.58 6.07
C VAL A 522 25.09 -8.51 4.59
N VAL A 523 24.51 -7.39 4.14
CA VAL A 523 23.88 -7.30 2.80
C VAL A 523 24.82 -6.73 1.73
N VAL A 524 25.72 -5.81 2.09
CA VAL A 524 26.61 -5.11 1.12
C VAL A 524 27.50 -6.08 0.34
N LYS A 525 28.05 -7.12 0.99
CA LYS A 525 28.88 -8.15 0.31
C LYS A 525 28.10 -8.98 -0.73
N SER A 526 26.78 -9.10 -0.60
CA SER A 526 25.96 -9.90 -1.53
C SER A 526 25.48 -9.14 -2.78
N LYS A 527 25.44 -7.79 -2.72
CA LYS A 527 24.88 -6.94 -3.79
C LYS A 527 25.91 -6.29 -4.71
N LEU A 528 27.19 -6.22 -4.34
CA LEU A 528 28.25 -5.71 -5.24
C LEU A 528 28.34 -6.51 -6.55
N GLY A 529 27.97 -7.80 -6.55
CA GLY A 529 27.95 -8.62 -7.77
C GLY A 529 26.82 -8.32 -8.76
N LEU A 530 25.70 -7.70 -8.31
CA LEU A 530 24.54 -7.39 -9.17
C LEU A 530 24.57 -5.98 -9.76
N ILE A 531 25.25 -5.03 -9.11
CA ILE A 531 25.39 -3.64 -9.58
C ILE A 531 26.20 -3.58 -10.89
N CYS A 532 27.15 -4.51 -11.06
CA CYS A 532 27.99 -4.62 -12.25
C CYS A 532 27.20 -4.94 -13.55
N PHE A 533 26.01 -5.55 -13.44
CA PHE A 533 25.19 -5.92 -14.62
C PHE A 533 24.22 -4.81 -15.08
N ALA A 534 23.68 -4.00 -14.16
CA ALA A 534 22.74 -2.92 -14.48
C ALA A 534 23.43 -1.65 -15.04
N CYS A 535 24.72 -1.49 -14.73
CA CYS A 535 25.52 -0.36 -15.18
C CYS A 535 25.86 -0.36 -16.68
N ALA A 536 25.81 -1.52 -17.34
CA ALA A 536 26.02 -1.63 -18.79
C ALA A 536 24.89 -1.00 -19.63
N GLU A 537 23.65 -0.98 -19.13
CA GLU A 537 22.52 -0.32 -19.82
C GLU A 537 22.43 1.20 -19.49
N PHE A 538 22.94 1.62 -18.32
CA PHE A 538 22.88 3.02 -17.88
C PHE A 538 23.85 3.94 -18.65
N ALA A 539 24.97 3.42 -19.13
CA ALA A 539 25.93 4.18 -19.97
C ALA A 539 25.32 4.61 -21.32
N LEU A 540 24.26 3.94 -21.79
CA LEU A 540 23.56 4.30 -23.04
C LEU A 540 22.46 5.35 -22.82
N ALA A 541 21.85 5.40 -21.63
CA ALA A 541 20.75 6.32 -21.30
C ALA A 541 21.23 7.67 -20.71
N ALA A 542 22.38 7.71 -20.05
CA ALA A 542 22.94 8.97 -19.52
C ALA A 542 23.41 9.94 -20.62
N LYS A 543 23.63 9.44 -21.86
CA LYS A 543 23.98 10.28 -23.02
C LYS A 543 22.80 11.08 -23.62
N THR A 544 21.55 10.81 -23.24
CA THR A 544 20.38 11.41 -23.88
C THR A 544 19.59 12.39 -23.00
N VAL A 545 19.91 12.55 -21.70
CA VAL A 545 19.08 13.34 -20.77
C VAL A 545 19.77 14.58 -20.19
N LEU A 546 21.07 14.80 -20.40
CA LEU A 546 21.76 16.01 -19.94
C LEU A 546 22.61 16.66 -21.05
N PRO A 547 22.01 17.37 -22.02
CA PRO A 547 22.75 18.33 -22.81
C PRO A 547 22.84 19.63 -21.99
N ASN A 548 24.06 20.01 -21.62
CA ASN A 548 24.44 21.29 -21.03
C ASN A 548 23.92 21.59 -19.61
N GLN A 549 24.70 21.24 -18.60
CA GLN A 549 25.05 22.20 -17.56
C GLN A 549 26.57 22.13 -17.29
N ALA A 550 27.18 23.31 -17.36
CA ALA A 550 28.57 23.60 -17.04
C ALA A 550 28.84 23.37 -15.53
N PRO A 551 30.11 23.20 -15.11
CA PRO A 551 30.44 22.74 -13.77
C PRO A 551 30.11 23.82 -12.73
N LEU A 552 29.43 23.40 -11.67
CA LEU A 552 29.27 24.14 -10.42
C LEU A 552 29.62 23.22 -9.26
#